data_AF-A0AAJ0D5E8-F1
#
_entry.id   AF-A0AAJ0D5E8-F1
#
_cell.length_a   1.000
_cell.length_b   1.000
_cell.length_c   1.000
_cell.angle_alpha   90.00
_cell.angle_beta   90.00
_cell.angle_gamma   90.00
#
_symmetry.space_group_name_H-M   'P 1'
#
loop_
_entity.id
_entity.type
_entity.pdbx_description
1 polymer ?
#
loop_
_entity_poly.entity_id
_entity_poly.type
_entity_poly.pdbx_seq_one_letter_code
_entity_poly.pdbx_strand_id
1 'polypeptide(L)'
;MKEAAVRAYTRDRTGPPHSGLLELVGFPRVDKRLEKIPAYVEAKKTNNGLDPFGFDGQPHFDVDFVPVVADAFQWHIAAPADGGDHLTVIVDLLRPLSKPGWVLLASADYREQPCINLNTMENDLDIIALRQGIRHIDDILMTGDGMKDIIGADYPWPMPRASDEAMNQMILERLQTSFQPCGTNRLSQDTQQGIVDPTLKVYGVKALRVIDASVFPVIPDCRIQNVVYTVVEKGADLVKADWSDLYKEEKSML
;
A
#
# COMPACT_ATOMS: atom_id res chain seq x y z
N MET A 1 12.04 1.11 26.40
CA MET A 1 10.62 1.18 26.82
C MET A 1 10.48 1.95 28.12
N LYS A 2 9.42 2.74 28.31
CA LYS A 2 9.09 3.30 29.63
C LYS A 2 8.75 2.17 30.61
N GLU A 3 9.19 2.29 31.86
CA GLU A 3 9.03 1.24 32.89
C GLU A 3 7.59 0.74 33.06
N ALA A 4 6.59 1.59 32.77
CA ALA A 4 5.19 1.24 32.86
C ALA A 4 4.79 0.09 31.90
N ALA A 5 5.34 0.06 30.67
CA ALA A 5 5.06 -0.98 29.70
C ALA A 5 5.68 -2.34 30.13
N VAL A 6 6.90 -2.30 30.66
CA VAL A 6 7.58 -3.49 31.21
C VAL A 6 6.84 -4.04 32.42
N ARG A 7 6.34 -3.15 33.30
CA ARG A 7 5.53 -3.54 34.46
C ARG A 7 4.21 -4.20 34.06
N ALA A 8 3.51 -3.67 33.06
CA ALA A 8 2.28 -4.28 32.54
C ALA A 8 2.57 -5.71 32.07
N TYR A 9 3.56 -5.90 31.20
CA TYR A 9 3.91 -7.23 30.70
C TYR A 9 4.36 -8.20 31.79
N THR A 10 5.17 -7.74 32.75
CA THR A 10 5.64 -8.60 33.84
C THR A 10 4.48 -9.08 34.73
N ARG A 11 3.47 -8.23 34.94
CA ARG A 11 2.33 -8.52 35.83
C ARG A 11 1.40 -9.57 35.25
N ASP A 12 0.98 -9.41 34.01
CA ASP A 12 -0.14 -10.18 33.44
C ASP A 12 0.10 -10.60 31.99
N ARG A 13 1.33 -10.44 31.48
CA ARG A 13 1.70 -10.70 30.07
C ARG A 13 0.89 -9.88 29.08
N THR A 14 0.35 -8.74 29.51
CA THR A 14 -0.37 -7.80 28.64
C THR A 14 0.52 -6.62 28.24
N GLY A 15 0.05 -5.88 27.24
CA GLY A 15 0.69 -4.64 26.81
C GLY A 15 1.75 -4.85 25.72
N PRO A 16 2.40 -3.75 25.30
CA PRO A 16 3.25 -3.72 24.10
C PRO A 16 4.38 -4.76 24.01
N PRO A 17 4.91 -5.34 25.11
CA PRO A 17 5.94 -6.38 25.01
C PRO A 17 5.46 -7.79 24.62
N HIS A 18 4.15 -8.09 24.56
CA HIS A 18 3.63 -9.44 24.25
C HIS A 18 3.59 -9.80 22.76
N SER A 19 4.26 -9.02 21.93
CA SER A 19 3.65 -8.51 20.73
C SER A 19 4.50 -8.93 19.50
N GLY A 20 3.85 -9.25 18.37
CA GLY A 20 4.46 -9.89 17.18
C GLY A 20 5.02 -8.88 16.17
N LEU A 21 5.75 -9.32 15.13
CA LEU A 21 6.41 -8.39 14.19
C LEU A 21 5.45 -7.34 13.56
N LEU A 22 4.17 -7.67 13.37
CA LEU A 22 3.12 -6.76 12.93
C LEU A 22 1.98 -6.77 13.96
N GLU A 23 1.84 -5.72 14.75
CA GLU A 23 0.96 -5.70 15.93
C GLU A 23 -0.48 -5.39 15.62
N LEU A 24 -0.66 -4.45 14.70
CA LEU A 24 -1.94 -3.89 14.37
C LEU A 24 -1.89 -3.44 12.93
N VAL A 25 -2.91 -3.85 12.19
CA VAL A 25 -3.24 -3.32 10.87
C VAL A 25 -4.54 -2.55 11.02
N GLY A 26 -4.55 -1.30 10.62
CA GLY A 26 -5.71 -0.42 10.64
C GLY A 26 -6.10 0.01 9.24
N PHE A 27 -7.39 0.15 9.00
CA PHE A 27 -7.94 0.64 7.73
C PHE A 27 -8.72 1.95 7.94
N PRO A 28 -8.09 3.05 8.37
CA PRO A 28 -8.80 4.25 8.75
C PRO A 28 -9.26 5.07 7.54
N ARG A 29 -10.35 5.81 7.76
CA ARG A 29 -10.74 6.97 6.96
C ARG A 29 -10.47 8.25 7.75
N VAL A 30 -10.07 9.30 7.04
CA VAL A 30 -9.77 10.62 7.63
C VAL A 30 -10.67 11.73 7.08
N ASP A 31 -11.93 11.39 6.81
CA ASP A 31 -12.93 12.27 6.19
C ASP A 31 -12.94 13.68 6.80
N LYS A 32 -13.08 13.78 8.12
CA LYS A 32 -13.16 15.05 8.85
C LYS A 32 -11.93 15.94 8.67
N ARG A 33 -10.77 15.37 8.33
CA ARG A 33 -9.53 16.12 8.04
C ARG A 33 -9.55 16.60 6.59
N LEU A 34 -9.89 15.71 5.65
CA LEU A 34 -9.93 16.00 4.23
C LEU A 34 -11.01 17.02 3.87
N GLU A 35 -12.18 16.96 4.50
CA GLU A 35 -13.29 17.91 4.28
C GLU A 35 -12.93 19.36 4.61
N LYS A 36 -11.85 19.60 5.35
CA LYS A 36 -11.32 20.94 5.64
C LYS A 36 -10.33 21.44 4.57
N ILE A 37 -9.95 20.60 3.62
CA ILE A 37 -8.97 20.92 2.58
C ILE A 37 -9.72 21.38 1.32
N PRO A 38 -9.55 22.65 0.88
CA PRO A 38 -10.25 23.16 -0.30
C PRO A 38 -10.01 22.34 -1.57
N ALA A 39 -8.78 21.89 -1.82
CA ALA A 39 -8.43 21.08 -2.97
C ALA A 39 -9.16 19.73 -2.99
N TYR A 40 -9.31 19.08 -1.83
CA TYR A 40 -10.09 17.85 -1.71
C TYR A 40 -11.58 18.09 -1.95
N VAL A 41 -12.14 19.17 -1.39
CA VAL A 41 -13.56 19.52 -1.58
C VAL A 41 -13.88 19.75 -3.05
N GLU A 42 -13.00 20.44 -3.78
CA GLU A 42 -13.16 20.63 -5.23
C GLU A 42 -12.97 19.32 -6.01
N ALA A 43 -11.99 18.49 -5.65
CA ALA A 43 -11.80 17.17 -6.26
C ALA A 43 -13.03 16.27 -6.08
N LYS A 44 -13.59 16.22 -4.87
CA LYS A 44 -14.83 15.49 -4.57
C LYS A 44 -16.00 16.02 -5.40
N LYS A 45 -16.15 17.34 -5.51
CA LYS A 45 -17.21 17.97 -6.31
C LYS A 45 -17.11 17.64 -7.80
N THR A 46 -15.90 17.69 -8.36
CA THR A 46 -15.63 17.34 -9.77
C THR A 46 -15.76 15.84 -10.03
N ASN A 47 -15.64 15.01 -9.00
CA ASN A 47 -15.89 13.56 -9.03
C ASN A 47 -17.34 13.19 -8.65
N ASN A 48 -18.33 13.96 -9.09
CA ASN A 48 -19.77 13.72 -8.83
C ASN A 48 -20.15 13.62 -7.34
N GLY A 49 -19.39 14.29 -6.46
CA GLY A 49 -19.58 14.22 -5.01
C GLY A 49 -19.01 12.95 -4.36
N LEU A 50 -18.40 12.06 -5.14
CA LEU A 50 -17.76 10.84 -4.64
C LEU A 50 -16.35 11.15 -4.13
N ASP A 51 -16.02 10.55 -3.00
CA ASP A 51 -14.67 10.64 -2.43
C ASP A 51 -13.63 10.08 -3.42
N PRO A 52 -12.64 10.89 -3.85
CA PRO A 52 -11.64 10.44 -4.81
C PRO A 52 -10.73 9.34 -4.26
N PHE A 53 -10.55 9.23 -2.94
CA PHE A 53 -9.69 8.23 -2.30
C PHE A 53 -10.44 6.96 -1.84
N GLY A 54 -11.77 6.92 -1.97
CA GLY A 54 -12.59 5.82 -1.47
C GLY A 54 -14.08 6.04 -1.70
N PHE A 55 -14.49 5.96 -2.97
CA PHE A 55 -15.80 6.40 -3.47
C PHE A 55 -17.04 5.77 -2.81
N ASP A 56 -16.92 4.59 -2.19
CA ASP A 56 -18.00 3.84 -1.53
C ASP A 56 -17.63 3.47 -0.09
N GLY A 57 -16.92 4.36 0.60
CA GLY A 57 -16.55 4.16 2.01
C GLY A 57 -15.35 3.25 2.22
N GLN A 58 -14.60 2.91 1.17
CA GLN A 58 -13.32 2.19 1.30
C GLN A 58 -12.34 2.95 2.20
N PRO A 59 -11.44 2.26 2.91
CA PRO A 59 -10.41 2.94 3.70
C PRO A 59 -9.53 3.84 2.83
N HIS A 60 -9.08 4.98 3.38
CA HIS A 60 -8.10 5.82 2.70
C HIS A 60 -6.70 5.26 2.85
N PHE A 61 -6.43 4.64 4.02
CA PHE A 61 -5.11 4.14 4.36
C PHE A 61 -5.16 2.69 4.84
N ASP A 62 -4.06 1.99 4.59
CA ASP A 62 -3.62 0.84 5.37
C ASP A 62 -2.51 1.33 6.32
N VAL A 63 -2.59 0.96 7.59
CA VAL A 63 -1.69 1.44 8.63
C VAL A 63 -1.15 0.28 9.44
N ASP A 64 0.16 0.09 9.42
CA ASP A 64 0.85 -0.96 10.13
C ASP A 64 1.61 -0.42 11.34
N PHE A 65 1.45 -1.07 12.50
CA PHE A 65 2.23 -0.82 13.69
C PHE A 65 3.25 -1.95 13.87
N VAL A 66 4.53 -1.63 13.67
CA VAL A 66 5.65 -2.57 13.67
C VAL A 66 6.56 -2.24 14.85
N PRO A 67 6.70 -3.09 15.89
CA PRO A 67 7.35 -2.78 17.17
C PRO A 67 8.88 -2.92 17.08
N VAL A 68 9.43 -2.65 15.91
CA VAL A 68 10.85 -2.70 15.59
C VAL A 68 11.19 -1.56 14.62
N VAL A 69 12.47 -1.31 14.44
CA VAL A 69 12.97 -0.49 13.33
C VAL A 69 12.78 -1.30 12.04
N ALA A 70 11.84 -0.89 11.20
CA ALA A 70 11.57 -1.57 9.93
C ALA A 70 12.47 -1.01 8.83
N ASP A 71 13.78 -1.32 8.90
CA ASP A 71 14.81 -0.82 7.98
C ASP A 71 14.55 -1.16 6.50
N ALA A 72 13.94 -2.32 6.22
CA ALA A 72 13.49 -2.68 4.88
C ALA A 72 12.50 -1.67 4.28
N PHE A 73 11.80 -0.91 5.14
CA PHE A 73 10.85 0.13 4.76
C PHE A 73 11.42 1.56 4.95
N GLN A 74 12.69 1.71 5.33
CA GLN A 74 13.38 3.00 5.43
C GLN A 74 14.90 2.82 5.22
N TRP A 75 15.28 2.15 4.13
CA TRP A 75 16.68 1.75 3.88
C TRP A 75 17.67 2.92 3.78
N HIS A 76 17.19 4.14 3.56
CA HIS A 76 17.96 5.38 3.49
C HIS A 76 18.17 6.04 4.87
N ILE A 77 17.51 5.54 5.92
CA ILE A 77 17.65 5.99 7.30
C ILE A 77 18.46 4.94 8.05
N ALA A 78 19.55 5.38 8.70
CA ALA A 78 20.35 4.48 9.53
C ALA A 78 19.51 3.90 10.67
N ALA A 79 19.77 2.64 11.03
CA ALA A 79 19.15 2.09 12.23
C ALA A 79 19.70 2.83 13.48
N PRO A 80 18.84 3.13 14.47
CA PRO A 80 19.26 3.63 15.78
C PRO A 80 20.36 2.75 16.40
N ALA A 81 21.48 3.36 16.77
CA ALA A 81 22.60 2.67 17.42
C ALA A 81 22.45 2.59 18.96
N ASP A 82 21.37 3.16 19.50
CA ASP A 82 21.14 3.30 20.94
C ASP A 82 20.64 2.01 21.62
N GLY A 83 20.32 0.97 20.83
CA GLY A 83 19.74 -0.28 21.33
C GLY A 83 18.35 -0.10 21.96
N GLY A 84 17.67 1.02 21.67
CA GLY A 84 16.35 1.33 22.18
C GLY A 84 15.23 0.52 21.52
N ASP A 85 14.09 0.46 22.18
CA ASP A 85 12.85 -0.07 21.59
C ASP A 85 12.22 0.97 20.67
N HIS A 86 11.77 0.53 19.49
CA HIS A 86 11.24 1.41 18.45
C HIS A 86 9.88 0.92 17.96
N LEU A 87 9.08 1.86 17.48
CA LEU A 87 7.83 1.59 16.77
C LEU A 87 7.93 2.26 15.40
N THR A 88 7.89 1.47 14.34
CA THR A 88 7.70 1.97 12.99
C THR A 88 6.22 1.93 12.66
N VAL A 89 5.66 3.06 12.24
CA VAL A 89 4.29 3.12 11.73
C VAL A 89 4.30 3.40 10.24
N ILE A 90 3.76 2.48 9.45
CA ILE A 90 3.63 2.62 8.00
C ILE A 90 2.24 3.21 7.73
N VAL A 91 2.18 4.26 6.94
CA VAL A 91 0.92 4.88 6.49
C VAL A 91 0.87 4.76 4.98
N ASP A 92 0.12 3.79 4.47
CA ASP A 92 0.03 3.45 3.05
C ASP A 92 -1.25 4.05 2.45
N LEU A 93 -1.13 4.88 1.41
CA LEU A 93 -2.27 5.47 0.71
C LEU A 93 -2.80 4.48 -0.33
N LEU A 94 -3.97 3.90 -0.07
CA LEU A 94 -4.49 2.76 -0.85
C LEU A 94 -4.97 3.12 -2.26
N ARG A 95 -5.50 4.34 -2.44
CA ARG A 95 -6.01 4.82 -3.73
C ARG A 95 -5.38 6.14 -4.16
N PRO A 96 -4.10 6.15 -4.59
CA PRO A 96 -3.50 7.37 -5.10
C PRO A 96 -4.20 7.86 -6.37
N LEU A 97 -4.22 9.17 -6.57
CA LEU A 97 -4.76 9.86 -7.74
C LEU A 97 -3.68 10.20 -8.77
N SER A 98 -2.41 10.11 -8.38
CA SER A 98 -1.26 10.21 -9.28
C SER A 98 -1.45 9.27 -10.46
N LYS A 99 -1.15 9.76 -11.67
CA LYS A 99 -1.24 8.92 -12.86
C LYS A 99 -0.27 7.74 -12.75
N PRO A 100 -0.60 6.58 -13.33
CA PRO A 100 0.31 5.45 -13.38
C PRO A 100 1.66 5.84 -13.97
N GLY A 101 2.72 5.29 -13.40
CA GLY A 101 4.06 5.35 -13.98
C GLY A 101 4.23 4.39 -15.16
N TRP A 102 5.46 3.96 -15.37
CA TRP A 102 5.82 3.13 -16.52
C TRP A 102 7.01 2.21 -16.24
N VAL A 103 7.09 1.15 -17.05
CA VAL A 103 8.23 0.26 -17.16
C VAL A 103 8.65 0.24 -18.63
N LEU A 104 9.90 0.60 -18.90
CA LEU A 104 10.45 0.64 -20.25
C LEU A 104 11.72 -0.21 -20.32
N LEU A 105 11.98 -0.79 -21.50
CA LEU A 105 13.25 -1.47 -21.76
C LEU A 105 14.40 -0.46 -21.70
N ALA A 106 15.44 -0.77 -20.92
CA ALA A 106 16.68 -0.01 -20.94
C ALA A 106 17.49 -0.29 -22.22
N SER A 107 17.47 -1.54 -22.67
CA SER A 107 18.09 -2.00 -23.90
C SER A 107 17.40 -3.27 -24.42
N ALA A 108 17.96 -3.89 -25.48
CA ALA A 108 17.54 -5.18 -25.97
C ALA A 108 18.17 -6.37 -25.21
N ASP A 109 19.07 -6.13 -24.25
CA ASP A 109 19.68 -7.18 -23.43
C ASP A 109 18.74 -7.57 -22.27
N TYR A 110 18.22 -8.80 -22.29
CA TYR A 110 17.30 -9.31 -21.27
C TYR A 110 17.91 -9.41 -19.86
N ARG A 111 19.25 -9.29 -19.73
CA ARG A 111 19.96 -9.30 -18.44
C ARG A 111 20.00 -7.92 -17.79
N GLU A 112 19.69 -6.86 -18.53
CA GLU A 112 19.63 -5.51 -17.98
C GLU A 112 18.27 -5.25 -17.34
N GLN A 113 18.27 -4.63 -16.16
CA GLN A 113 17.03 -4.22 -15.51
C GLN A 113 16.28 -3.20 -16.38
N PRO A 114 14.94 -3.22 -16.38
CA PRO A 114 14.18 -2.18 -17.07
C PRO A 114 14.31 -0.83 -16.34
N CYS A 115 14.03 0.25 -17.08
CA CYS A 115 13.80 1.55 -16.49
C CYS A 115 12.41 1.55 -15.85
N ILE A 116 12.33 1.85 -14.55
CA ILE A 116 11.08 1.85 -13.79
C ILE A 116 10.85 3.24 -13.22
N ASN A 117 9.68 3.81 -13.50
CA ASN A 117 9.19 5.00 -12.83
C ASN A 117 7.82 4.69 -12.23
N LEU A 118 7.66 4.87 -10.91
CA LEU A 118 6.37 4.67 -10.25
C LEU A 118 5.44 5.89 -10.40
N ASN A 119 5.98 7.06 -10.70
CA ASN A 119 5.25 8.33 -10.81
C ASN A 119 4.44 8.68 -9.55
N THR A 120 4.95 8.29 -8.38
CA THR A 120 4.31 8.53 -7.09
C THR A 120 4.31 10.02 -6.74
N MET A 121 3.20 10.50 -6.17
CA MET A 121 3.03 11.89 -5.73
C MET A 121 3.11 12.92 -6.87
N GLU A 122 2.77 12.53 -8.10
CA GLU A 122 2.58 13.47 -9.22
C GLU A 122 1.35 14.37 -9.01
N ASN A 123 0.33 13.84 -8.31
CA ASN A 123 -0.84 14.62 -7.91
C ASN A 123 -0.66 15.17 -6.49
N ASP A 124 -0.64 16.51 -6.36
CA ASP A 124 -0.50 17.19 -5.05
C ASP A 124 -1.54 16.74 -4.02
N LEU A 125 -2.72 16.31 -4.46
CA LEU A 125 -3.76 15.86 -3.55
C LEU A 125 -3.37 14.55 -2.83
N ASP A 126 -2.52 13.71 -3.42
CA ASP A 126 -1.97 12.52 -2.77
C ASP A 126 -1.06 12.89 -1.61
N ILE A 127 -0.19 13.90 -1.80
CA ILE A 127 0.70 14.41 -0.74
C ILE A 127 -0.14 14.99 0.39
N ILE A 128 -1.19 15.75 0.06
CA ILE A 128 -2.09 16.31 1.08
C ILE A 128 -2.82 15.20 1.83
N ALA A 129 -3.34 14.19 1.13
CA ALA A 129 -4.00 13.05 1.76
C ALA A 129 -3.05 12.33 2.71
N LEU A 130 -1.86 11.97 2.24
CA LEU A 130 -0.85 11.29 3.04
C LEU A 130 -0.43 12.12 4.26
N ARG A 131 -0.28 13.45 4.12
CA ARG A 131 -0.04 14.35 5.25
C ARG A 131 -1.16 14.30 6.29
N GLN A 132 -2.42 14.26 5.86
CA GLN A 132 -3.55 14.14 6.79
C GLN A 132 -3.63 12.75 7.43
N GLY A 133 -3.29 11.69 6.71
CA GLY A 133 -3.14 10.33 7.24
C GLY A 133 -2.07 10.27 8.33
N ILE A 134 -0.87 10.79 8.04
CA ILE A 134 0.23 10.85 9.02
C ILE A 134 -0.17 11.65 10.26
N ARG A 135 -0.78 12.84 10.10
CA ARG A 135 -1.28 13.64 11.24
C ARG A 135 -2.35 12.90 12.04
N HIS A 136 -3.22 12.13 11.39
CA HIS A 136 -4.24 11.35 12.09
C HIS A 136 -3.60 10.27 12.97
N ILE A 137 -2.61 9.56 12.45
CA ILE A 137 -1.91 8.52 13.20
C ILE A 137 -1.04 9.12 14.30
N ASP A 138 -0.39 10.26 14.04
CA ASP A 138 0.35 11.01 15.04
C ASP A 138 -0.54 11.43 16.23
N ASP A 139 -1.76 11.93 15.97
CA ASP A 139 -2.71 12.22 17.06
C ASP A 139 -3.01 10.98 17.91
N ILE A 140 -3.22 9.82 17.26
CA ILE A 140 -3.49 8.55 17.97
C ILE A 140 -2.29 8.18 18.85
N LEU A 141 -1.08 8.26 18.32
CA LEU A 141 0.14 7.90 19.04
C LEU A 141 0.44 8.85 20.20
N MET A 142 0.29 10.16 19.97
CA MET A 142 0.75 11.20 20.89
C MET A 142 -0.31 11.60 21.92
N THR A 143 -1.59 11.37 21.64
CA THR A 143 -2.70 11.78 22.52
C THR A 143 -3.62 10.63 22.94
N GLY A 144 -3.59 9.50 22.24
CA GLY A 144 -4.41 8.34 22.54
C GLY A 144 -4.07 7.70 23.87
N ASP A 145 -5.10 7.33 24.62
CA ASP A 145 -4.94 6.57 25.86
C ASP A 145 -4.24 5.24 25.58
N GLY A 146 -3.31 4.86 26.46
CA GLY A 146 -2.42 3.72 26.26
C GLY A 146 -1.14 4.08 25.53
N MET A 147 -1.19 4.79 24.40
CA MET A 147 -0.01 5.06 23.54
C MET A 147 0.78 6.30 23.94
N LYS A 148 0.11 7.38 24.37
CA LYS A 148 0.78 8.66 24.73
C LYS A 148 1.86 8.50 25.80
N ASP A 149 1.67 7.53 26.69
CA ASP A 149 2.57 7.23 27.79
C ASP A 149 3.64 6.20 27.40
N ILE A 150 3.63 5.67 26.17
CA ILE A 150 4.63 4.71 25.65
C ILE A 150 5.62 5.43 24.73
N ILE A 151 5.13 6.25 23.82
CA ILE A 151 5.95 6.94 22.82
C ILE A 151 6.91 7.92 23.52
N GLY A 152 8.16 7.89 23.07
CA GLY A 152 9.27 8.67 23.63
C GLY A 152 9.57 9.90 22.78
N ALA A 153 10.28 9.68 21.67
CA ALA A 153 10.66 10.71 20.71
C ALA A 153 10.56 10.18 19.29
N ASP A 154 10.46 11.09 18.32
CA ASP A 154 10.54 10.73 16.91
C ASP A 154 11.98 10.36 16.54
N TYR A 155 12.12 9.50 15.54
CA TYR A 155 13.38 9.10 14.94
C TYR A 155 13.30 9.21 13.40
N PRO A 156 14.38 9.60 12.70
CA PRO A 156 15.69 10.08 13.20
C PRO A 156 15.71 11.52 13.71
N TRP A 157 14.66 12.30 13.45
CA TRP A 157 14.50 13.67 13.91
C TRP A 157 13.01 13.97 14.17
N PRO A 158 12.69 15.06 14.91
CA PRO A 158 11.32 15.47 15.16
C PRO A 158 10.51 15.69 13.88
N MET A 159 9.29 15.14 13.84
CA MET A 159 8.35 15.39 12.76
C MET A 159 7.88 16.87 12.80
N PRO A 160 7.87 17.59 11.66
CA PRO A 160 7.55 19.02 11.61
C PRO A 160 6.04 19.31 11.71
N ARG A 161 5.40 18.89 12.81
CA ARG A 161 3.94 18.92 13.03
C ARG A 161 3.27 20.29 12.81
N ALA A 162 4.02 21.37 13.00
CA ALA A 162 3.52 22.74 12.88
C ALA A 162 3.59 23.34 11.46
N SER A 163 4.17 22.65 10.47
CA SER A 163 4.38 23.18 9.12
C SER A 163 3.95 22.19 8.05
N ASP A 164 2.96 22.57 7.25
CA ASP A 164 2.50 21.77 6.11
C ASP A 164 3.57 21.65 5.01
N GLU A 165 4.32 22.72 4.77
CA GLU A 165 5.44 22.76 3.80
C GLU A 165 6.53 21.75 4.19
N ALA A 166 6.96 21.78 5.46
CA ALA A 166 8.00 20.88 5.95
C ALA A 166 7.51 19.43 6.03
N MET A 167 6.23 19.21 6.33
CA MET A 167 5.62 17.88 6.25
C MET A 167 5.62 17.33 4.83
N ASN A 168 5.27 18.16 3.83
CA ASN A 168 5.29 17.76 2.42
C ASN A 168 6.71 17.38 1.98
N GLN A 169 7.72 18.19 2.33
CA GLN A 169 9.11 17.88 2.03
C GLN A 169 9.55 16.56 2.69
N MET A 170 9.25 16.38 3.98
CA MET A 170 9.58 15.14 4.70
C MET A 170 8.91 13.92 4.07
N ILE A 171 7.66 14.05 3.59
CA ILE A 171 6.96 12.98 2.87
C ILE A 171 7.74 12.60 1.61
N LEU A 172 8.09 13.58 0.77
CA LEU A 172 8.79 13.32 -0.49
C LEU A 172 10.19 12.71 -0.27
N GLU A 173 10.87 13.09 0.80
CA GLU A 173 12.20 12.56 1.15
C GLU A 173 12.15 11.14 1.73
N ARG A 174 11.06 10.77 2.40
CA ARG A 174 10.91 9.47 3.09
C ARG A 174 10.01 8.47 2.38
N LEU A 175 9.33 8.91 1.32
CA LEU A 175 8.40 8.08 0.56
C LEU A 175 9.11 6.86 0.01
N GLN A 176 8.37 5.76 -0.02
CA GLN A 176 8.80 4.54 -0.66
C GLN A 176 7.60 3.75 -1.17
N THR A 177 7.89 2.68 -1.91
CA THR A 177 6.85 1.73 -2.32
C THR A 177 6.30 0.96 -1.11
N SER A 178 5.00 0.69 -1.11
CA SER A 178 4.36 -0.30 -0.23
C SER A 178 4.49 -1.74 -0.74
N PHE A 179 5.35 -1.96 -1.75
CA PHE A 179 5.59 -3.26 -2.40
C PHE A 179 4.39 -3.81 -3.15
N GLN A 180 3.57 -2.93 -3.72
CA GLN A 180 2.34 -3.28 -4.45
C GLN A 180 2.35 -2.87 -5.95
N PRO A 181 3.46 -3.02 -6.72
CA PRO A 181 3.45 -2.67 -8.14
C PRO A 181 2.51 -3.59 -8.94
N CYS A 182 1.69 -3.01 -9.82
CA CYS A 182 0.72 -3.76 -10.63
C CYS A 182 0.35 -3.01 -11.93
N GLY A 183 -0.39 -3.68 -12.83
CA GLY A 183 -1.10 -3.05 -13.95
C GLY A 183 -0.33 -2.80 -15.25
N THR A 184 0.94 -3.24 -15.38
CA THR A 184 1.76 -2.99 -16.59
C THR A 184 1.31 -3.76 -17.84
N ASN A 185 0.56 -4.86 -17.69
CA ASN A 185 -0.05 -5.63 -18.78
C ASN A 185 -1.57 -5.77 -18.58
N ARG A 186 -2.22 -4.64 -18.23
CA ARG A 186 -3.60 -4.65 -17.73
C ARG A 186 -4.60 -5.41 -18.61
N LEU A 187 -5.49 -6.13 -17.94
CA LEU A 187 -6.74 -6.68 -18.44
C LEU A 187 -7.60 -5.57 -19.06
N SER A 188 -8.18 -5.84 -20.21
CA SER A 188 -9.13 -4.95 -20.88
C SER A 188 -10.13 -5.70 -21.76
N GLN A 189 -11.09 -4.97 -22.33
CA GLN A 189 -12.03 -5.48 -23.33
C GLN A 189 -11.45 -5.42 -24.75
N ASP A 190 -10.50 -4.52 -24.99
CA ASP A 190 -9.85 -4.32 -26.29
C ASP A 190 -8.40 -3.82 -26.15
N THR A 191 -7.67 -3.79 -27.28
CA THR A 191 -6.26 -3.39 -27.35
C THR A 191 -6.01 -1.90 -27.15
N GLN A 192 -7.02 -1.03 -27.26
CA GLN A 192 -6.87 0.40 -26.95
C GLN A 192 -6.81 0.62 -25.43
N GLN A 193 -7.43 -0.29 -24.69
CA GLN A 193 -7.52 -0.22 -23.24
C GLN A 193 -6.56 -1.14 -22.51
N GLY A 194 -5.84 -2.07 -23.15
CA GLY A 194 -4.96 -2.97 -22.40
C GLY A 194 -4.29 -4.03 -23.27
N ILE A 195 -3.63 -4.97 -22.61
CA ILE A 195 -2.71 -5.92 -23.25
C ILE A 195 -3.29 -7.34 -23.28
N VAL A 196 -4.11 -7.69 -22.28
CA VAL A 196 -4.73 -9.01 -22.19
C VAL A 196 -6.25 -8.92 -22.16
N ASP A 197 -6.90 -9.93 -22.73
CA ASP A 197 -8.37 -10.05 -22.74
C ASP A 197 -8.92 -10.56 -21.39
N PRO A 198 -10.27 -10.64 -21.21
CA PRO A 198 -10.88 -11.18 -20.00
C PRO A 198 -10.56 -12.66 -19.68
N THR A 199 -9.92 -13.37 -20.60
CA THR A 199 -9.41 -14.73 -20.42
C THR A 199 -7.89 -14.77 -20.22
N LEU A 200 -7.28 -13.60 -19.98
CA LEU A 200 -5.87 -13.35 -19.74
C LEU A 200 -4.96 -13.64 -20.95
N LYS A 201 -5.52 -13.77 -22.16
CA LYS A 201 -4.75 -14.01 -23.39
C LYS A 201 -4.21 -12.69 -23.92
N VAL A 202 -2.95 -12.69 -24.35
CA VAL A 202 -2.32 -11.52 -24.97
C VAL A 202 -2.94 -11.27 -26.33
N TYR A 203 -3.42 -10.05 -26.56
CA TYR A 203 -4.01 -9.69 -27.86
C TYR A 203 -3.00 -9.88 -29.01
N GLY A 204 -3.46 -10.48 -30.10
CA GLY A 204 -2.66 -10.71 -31.30
C GLY A 204 -1.63 -11.85 -31.19
N VAL A 205 -1.49 -12.49 -30.02
CA VAL A 205 -0.55 -13.60 -29.81
C VAL A 205 -1.31 -14.87 -29.45
N LYS A 206 -1.02 -15.96 -30.17
CA LYS A 206 -1.65 -17.26 -29.91
C LYS A 206 -0.94 -18.00 -28.78
N ALA A 207 -1.70 -18.72 -27.97
CA ALA A 207 -1.19 -19.58 -26.89
C ALA A 207 -0.28 -18.87 -25.86
N LEU A 208 -0.49 -17.57 -25.64
CA LEU A 208 0.22 -16.78 -24.63
C LEU A 208 -0.77 -16.12 -23.66
N ARG A 209 -0.48 -16.22 -22.36
CA ARG A 209 -1.21 -15.55 -21.28
C ARG A 209 -0.25 -14.84 -20.34
N VAL A 210 -0.77 -13.83 -19.63
CA VAL A 210 -0.10 -13.18 -18.49
C VAL A 210 -0.95 -13.43 -17.25
N ILE A 211 -0.36 -13.94 -16.17
CA ILE A 211 -1.10 -14.34 -14.95
C ILE A 211 -0.28 -13.93 -13.72
N ASP A 212 -0.24 -12.63 -13.46
CA ASP A 212 0.43 -12.01 -12.32
C ASP A 212 -0.19 -10.63 -12.01
N ALA A 213 0.38 -9.86 -11.09
CA ALA A 213 -0.11 -8.53 -10.70
C ALA A 213 -0.18 -7.51 -11.87
N SER A 214 0.58 -7.72 -12.95
CA SER A 214 0.58 -6.81 -14.10
C SER A 214 -0.77 -6.75 -14.81
N VAL A 215 -1.65 -7.74 -14.64
CA VAL A 215 -2.97 -7.74 -15.29
C VAL A 215 -4.01 -6.89 -14.58
N PHE A 216 -3.72 -6.35 -13.39
CA PHE A 216 -4.72 -5.61 -12.62
C PHE A 216 -5.13 -4.33 -13.36
N PRO A 217 -6.43 -4.14 -13.65
CA PRO A 217 -6.90 -2.90 -14.29
C PRO A 217 -6.95 -1.73 -13.30
N VAL A 218 -7.16 -2.02 -12.02
CA VAL A 218 -7.25 -1.07 -10.91
C VAL A 218 -6.62 -1.74 -9.70
N ILE A 219 -5.78 -1.01 -8.95
CA ILE A 219 -5.18 -1.52 -7.72
C ILE A 219 -6.27 -1.77 -6.65
N PRO A 220 -6.23 -2.90 -5.92
CA PRO A 220 -7.11 -3.15 -4.78
C PRO A 220 -6.85 -2.20 -3.59
N ASP A 221 -7.87 -1.95 -2.79
CA ASP A 221 -7.81 -1.15 -1.56
C ASP A 221 -7.22 -1.93 -0.36
N CYS A 222 -6.14 -2.69 -0.60
CA CYS A 222 -5.44 -3.49 0.41
C CYS A 222 -4.09 -4.00 -0.10
N ARG A 223 -3.30 -4.63 0.79
CA ARG A 223 -2.13 -5.41 0.38
C ARG A 223 -2.48 -6.47 -0.66
N ILE A 224 -1.83 -6.39 -1.82
CA ILE A 224 -2.31 -7.04 -3.04
C ILE A 224 -2.05 -8.55 -3.15
N GLN A 225 -1.29 -9.16 -2.22
CA GLN A 225 -0.89 -10.57 -2.32
C GLN A 225 -2.07 -11.51 -2.52
N ASN A 226 -3.18 -11.29 -1.81
CA ASN A 226 -4.36 -12.15 -1.90
C ASN A 226 -5.04 -12.06 -3.28
N VAL A 227 -5.04 -10.87 -3.87
CA VAL A 227 -5.59 -10.63 -5.20
C VAL A 227 -4.70 -11.26 -6.27
N VAL A 228 -3.37 -11.26 -6.07
CA VAL A 228 -2.45 -11.98 -6.96
C VAL A 228 -2.75 -13.47 -6.97
N TYR A 229 -2.88 -14.10 -5.79
CA TYR A 229 -3.30 -15.50 -5.71
C TYR A 229 -4.65 -15.76 -6.38
N THR A 230 -5.62 -14.87 -6.19
CA THR A 230 -6.95 -14.98 -6.83
C THR A 230 -6.85 -14.97 -8.36
N VAL A 231 -6.03 -14.08 -8.93
CA VAL A 231 -5.77 -14.04 -10.38
C VAL A 231 -5.07 -15.30 -10.87
N VAL A 232 -4.11 -15.82 -10.09
CA VAL A 232 -3.40 -17.06 -10.42
C VAL A 232 -4.34 -18.26 -10.44
N GLU A 233 -5.19 -18.43 -9.42
CA GLU A 233 -6.18 -19.50 -9.36
C GLU A 233 -7.16 -19.41 -10.54
N LYS A 234 -7.69 -18.21 -10.81
CA LYS A 234 -8.58 -17.99 -11.97
C LYS A 234 -7.88 -18.27 -13.29
N GLY A 235 -6.62 -17.87 -13.42
CA GLY A 235 -5.80 -18.11 -14.60
C GLY A 235 -5.55 -19.61 -14.83
N ALA A 236 -5.30 -20.37 -13.77
CA ALA A 236 -5.17 -21.82 -13.83
C ALA A 236 -6.45 -22.49 -14.35
N ASP A 237 -7.62 -22.08 -13.87
CA ASP A 237 -8.90 -22.59 -14.37
C ASP A 237 -9.14 -22.26 -15.84
N LEU A 238 -8.78 -21.05 -16.29
CA LEU A 238 -8.87 -20.66 -17.70
C LEU A 238 -7.95 -21.50 -18.60
N VAL A 239 -6.76 -21.86 -18.11
CA VAL A 239 -5.86 -22.79 -18.80
C VAL A 239 -6.46 -24.19 -18.83
N LYS A 240 -6.97 -24.71 -17.71
CA LYS A 240 -7.60 -26.05 -17.67
C LYS A 240 -8.79 -26.16 -18.62
N ALA A 241 -9.63 -25.12 -18.69
CA ALA A 241 -10.78 -25.06 -19.57
C ALA A 241 -10.40 -25.11 -21.06
N ASP A 242 -9.35 -24.40 -21.47
CA ASP A 242 -8.85 -24.44 -22.86
C ASP A 242 -8.25 -25.81 -23.22
N TRP A 243 -7.67 -26.51 -22.24
CA TRP A 243 -6.97 -27.78 -22.41
C TRP A 243 -7.75 -28.95 -21.81
N SER A 244 -9.07 -28.95 -21.97
CA SER A 244 -9.97 -29.92 -21.34
C SER A 244 -9.60 -31.39 -21.60
N ASP A 245 -8.95 -31.73 -22.72
CA ASP A 245 -8.48 -33.09 -23.01
C ASP A 245 -7.37 -33.58 -22.08
N LEU A 246 -6.55 -32.66 -21.54
CA LEU A 246 -5.50 -32.95 -20.56
C LEU A 246 -6.02 -32.94 -19.12
N TYR A 247 -7.10 -32.21 -18.87
CA TYR A 247 -7.67 -31.98 -17.54
C TYR A 247 -9.07 -32.57 -17.39
N LYS A 248 -9.41 -33.62 -18.15
CA LYS A 248 -10.64 -34.37 -17.92
C LYS A 248 -10.64 -34.79 -16.47
N GLU A 249 -11.58 -34.26 -15.70
CA GLU A 249 -11.89 -34.81 -14.39
C GLU A 249 -12.15 -36.30 -14.62
N GLU A 250 -11.29 -37.16 -14.07
CA GLU A 250 -11.76 -38.47 -13.66
C GLU A 250 -12.89 -38.18 -12.68
N LYS A 251 -14.13 -38.16 -13.19
CA LYS A 251 -15.31 -38.41 -12.37
C LYS A 251 -15.15 -39.85 -11.89
N SER A 252 -14.27 -40.04 -10.91
CA SER A 252 -14.16 -41.24 -10.11
C SER A 252 -15.55 -41.48 -9.55
N MET A 253 -16.13 -42.59 -9.97
CA MET A 253 -17.34 -43.18 -9.41
C MET A 253 -17.25 -43.13 -7.88
N LEU A 254 -18.08 -42.29 -7.27
CA LEU A 254 -18.58 -42.45 -5.90
C LEU A 254 -20.10 -42.31 -5.97
#